data_AF-A0A7T8JXW4-F1
#
_entry.id   AF-A0A7T8JXW4-F1
#
_cell.length_a   1.000
_cell.length_b   1.000
_cell.length_c   1.000
_cell.angle_alpha   90.00
_cell.angle_beta   90.00
_cell.angle_gamma   90.00
#
_symmetry.space_group_name_H-M   'P 1'
#
loop_
_entity.id
_entity.type
_entity.pdbx_description
1 polymer ?
#
loop_
_entity_poly.entity_id
_entity_poly.type
_entity_poly.pdbx_seq_one_letter_code
_entity_poly.pdbx_strand_id
1 'polypeptide(L)' 'QFQCLKCPYSSDSNSRAKNHVEAKHFVTNGFTCDKCSKKFKTRETLYKHKASHKKDPEFFATDIL' A
#
# COMPACT_ATOMS: atom_id res chain seq x y z
N GLN A 1 4.58 -14.39 15.35
CA GLN A 1 5.15 -13.03 15.35
C GLN A 1 6.07 -12.89 14.14
N PHE A 2 5.92 -11.82 13.36
CA PHE A 2 6.72 -11.50 12.18
C PHE A 2 7.78 -10.48 12.57
N GLN A 3 9.05 -10.87 12.50
CA GLN A 3 10.20 -10.04 12.88
C GLN A 3 10.83 -9.42 11.63
N CYS A 4 11.21 -8.15 11.72
CA CYS A 4 11.97 -7.50 10.67
C CYS A 4 13.45 -7.90 10.75
N LEU A 5 14.08 -8.20 9.62
CA LEU A 5 15.49 -8.58 9.55
C LEU A 5 16.46 -7.38 9.48
N LYS A 6 15.93 -6.16 9.37
CA LYS A 6 16.73 -4.93 9.19
C LYS A 6 16.68 -3.99 10.40
N CYS A 7 15.75 -4.21 11.34
CA CYS A 7 15.62 -3.43 12.56
C CYS A 7 14.89 -4.22 13.66
N PRO A 8 14.84 -3.74 14.91
CA PRO A 8 14.19 -4.45 16.03
C PRO A 8 12.65 -4.56 15.95
N TYR A 9 12.01 -4.05 14.89
CA TYR A 9 10.55 -4.06 14.78
C TYR A 9 10.00 -5.48 14.64
N SER A 10 8.87 -5.75 15.28
CA SER A 10 8.09 -6.97 15.09
C SER A 10 6.59 -6.69 15.15
N SER A 11 5.80 -7.56 14.53
CA SER A 11 4.34 -7.49 14.58
C SER A 11 3.71 -8.88 14.74
N ASP A 12 2.52 -8.93 15.30
CA ASP A 12 1.63 -10.10 15.29
C ASP A 12 1.02 -10.37 13.90
N SER A 13 1.01 -9.36 13.01
CA SER A 13 0.35 -9.43 11.71
C SER A 13 1.33 -9.37 10.54
N ASN A 14 1.15 -10.30 9.59
CA ASN A 14 1.93 -10.34 8.36
C ASN A 14 1.80 -9.04 7.54
N SER A 15 0.57 -8.51 7.43
CA SER A 15 0.30 -7.29 6.65
C SER A 15 1.00 -6.07 7.25
N ARG A 16 1.00 -5.95 8.58
CA ARG A 16 1.71 -4.88 9.29
C ARG A 16 3.22 -4.99 9.09
N ALA A 17 3.78 -6.20 9.17
CA ALA A 17 5.20 -6.42 8.93
C ALA A 17 5.61 -6.07 7.49
N LYS A 18 4.83 -6.47 6.48
CA LYS A 18 5.06 -6.09 5.07
C LYS A 18 5.00 -4.58 4.86
N ASN A 19 3.96 -3.93 5.39
CA ASN A 19 3.80 -2.47 5.29
C ASN A 19 4.95 -1.72 5.99
N HIS A 20 5.41 -2.23 7.13
CA HIS A 20 6.59 -1.69 7.83
C HIS A 20 7.84 -1.74 6.93
N VAL A 21 8.14 -2.91 6.35
CA VAL A 21 9.31 -3.10 5.49
C VAL A 21 9.26 -2.13 4.31
N GLU A 22 8.11 -2.05 3.63
CA GLU A 22 7.91 -1.14 2.51
C GLU A 22 8.07 0.34 2.91
N ALA A 23 7.58 0.74 4.10
CA ALA A 23 7.62 2.14 4.54
C ALA A 23 8.98 2.58 5.12
N LYS A 24 9.81 1.66 5.62
CA LYS A 24 11.02 1.98 6.38
C LYS A 24 12.31 1.46 5.76
N HIS A 25 12.24 0.41 4.96
CA HIS A 25 13.42 -0.29 4.44
C HIS A 25 13.48 -0.35 2.92
N PHE A 26 12.41 0.07 2.23
CA PHE A 26 12.43 0.29 0.79
C PHE A 26 12.38 1.78 0.48
N VAL A 27 13.36 2.25 -0.28
CA VAL A 27 13.29 3.57 -0.90
C VAL A 27 12.52 3.39 -2.19
N THR A 28 11.27 3.86 -2.20
CA THR A 28 10.41 3.87 -3.39
C THR A 28 10.04 5.30 -3.72
N ASN A 29 9.71 5.57 -4.99
CA ASN A 29 9.10 6.83 -5.39
C ASN A 29 7.64 6.95 -4.93
N GLY A 30 7.17 6.09 -4.02
CA GLY A 30 5.78 5.93 -3.64
C GLY A 30 4.96 5.17 -4.68
N PHE A 31 3.69 5.01 -4.38
CA PHE A 31 2.68 4.36 -5.21
C PHE A 31 1.65 5.41 -5.61
N THR A 32 1.54 5.65 -6.91
CA THR A 32 0.64 6.67 -7.47
C THR A 32 -0.74 6.07 -7.74
N CYS A 33 -1.79 6.79 -7.35
CA CYS A 33 -3.16 6.46 -7.75
C CYS A 33 -3.36 6.82 -9.22
N ASP A 34 -3.80 5.85 -10.02
CA ASP A 34 -4.12 6.03 -11.44
C ASP A 34 -5.28 7.01 -11.67
N LYS A 35 -6.24 7.11 -10.75
CA LYS A 35 -7.41 7.99 -10.90
C LYS A 35 -7.17 9.46 -10.58
N CYS A 36 -6.38 9.75 -9.54
CA CYS A 36 -6.20 11.13 -9.06
C CYS A 36 -4.75 11.57 -8.90
N SER A 37 -3.80 10.74 -9.34
CA SER A 37 -2.35 10.99 -9.26
C SER A 37 -1.78 11.23 -7.85
N LYS A 38 -2.59 11.04 -6.80
CA LYS A 38 -2.11 11.11 -5.40
C LYS A 38 -1.08 10.01 -5.15
N LYS A 39 0.01 10.37 -4.47
CA LYS A 39 1.11 9.48 -4.16
C LYS A 39 1.05 9.02 -2.71
N PHE A 40 1.23 7.72 -2.51
CA PHE A 40 1.16 7.07 -1.21
C PHE A 40 2.48 6.37 -0.90
N LYS A 41 2.83 6.29 0.38
CA LYS A 41 4.09 5.68 0.80
C LYS A 41 4.06 4.15 0.67
N THR A 42 2.89 3.53 0.78
CA THR A 42 2.74 2.08 0.75
C THR A 42 1.56 1.60 -0.10
N ARG A 43 1.62 0.35 -0.58
CA ARG A 43 0.55 -0.33 -1.32
C ARG A 43 -0.73 -0.43 -0.49
N GLU A 44 -0.62 -0.69 0.81
CA GLU A 44 -1.79 -0.78 1.69
C GLU A 44 -2.53 0.57 1.77
N THR A 45 -1.77 1.67 1.91
CA THR A 45 -2.36 3.02 1.97
C THR A 45 -2.97 3.43 0.63
N LEU A 46 -2.34 3.08 -0.50
CA LEU A 46 -2.94 3.24 -1.83
C LEU A 46 -4.23 2.42 -1.98
N TYR A 47 -4.22 1.14 -1.57
CA TYR A 47 -5.39 0.26 -1.67
C TYR A 47 -6.59 0.81 -0.88
N LYS A 48 -6.36 1.25 0.37
CA LYS A 48 -7.39 1.90 1.19
C LYS A 48 -7.88 3.19 0.56
N HIS A 49 -6.98 3.98 -0.03
CA HIS A 49 -7.35 5.19 -0.78
C HIS A 49 -8.22 4.86 -2.00
N LYS A 50 -7.89 3.83 -2.77
CA LYS A 50 -8.69 3.41 -3.94
C LYS A 50 -10.13 3.06 -3.57
N ALA A 51 -10.38 2.54 -2.37
CA ALA A 51 -11.73 2.31 -1.88
C ALA A 51 -12.54 3.62 -1.70
N SER A 52 -11.90 4.76 -1.45
CA SER A 52 -12.56 6.07 -1.42
C SER A 52 -13.11 6.47 -2.79
N HIS A 53 -12.52 5.99 -3.88
CA HIS A 53 -13.04 6.22 -5.23
C HIS A 53 -14.27 5.35 -5.54
N LYS A 54 -14.53 4.27 -4.78
CA LYS A 54 -15.72 3.43 -4.97
C LYS A 54 -17.00 4.05 -4.39
N LYS A 55 -16.89 5.15 -3.63
CA LYS A 55 -18.03 6.01 -3.29
C LYS A 55 -18.43 6.92 -4.46
N ASP A 56 -17.67 6.87 -5.54
CA ASP A 56 -18.01 7.40 -6.85
C ASP A 56 -18.47 6.19 -7.71
N PRO A 57 -19.68 6.22 -8.29
CA PRO A 57 -20.31 5.04 -8.91
C PRO A 57 -19.63 4.48 -10.16
N GLU A 58 -18.51 5.06 -10.62
CA GLU A 58 -17.89 4.68 -11.88
C GLU A 58 -16.48 4.10 -11.64
N PHE A 59 -16.38 2.77 -11.52
CA PHE A 59 -15.39 1.95 -12.26
C PHE A 59 -15.46 0.46 -11.87
N PHE A 60 -16.16 -0.30 -12.70
CA PHE A 60 -15.63 -1.57 -13.21
C PHE A 60 -14.96 -1.25 -14.55
N ALA A 61 -13.63 -1.37 -14.64
CA ALA A 61 -12.89 -1.50 -15.90
C ALA A 61 -11.42 -1.79 -15.51
N THR A 62 -11.00 -3.06 -15.56
CA THR A 62 -10.30 -3.72 -16.67
C THR A 62 -8.84 -3.31 -16.79
N ASP A 63 -7.96 -4.20 -16.34
CA ASP A 63 -6.67 -4.47 -16.98
C ASP A 63 -6.28 -5.92 -16.63
N ILE A 64 -6.89 -6.85 -17.37
CA ILE A 64 -6.24 -8.12 -17.71
C ILE A 64 -5.47 -7.81 -19.00
N LEU A 65 -4.15 -7.77 -18.89
CA LEU A 65 -3.23 -8.08 -19.97
C LEU A 65 -2.22 -9.10 -19.43
#